data_AF-A0A3B4CMG7-F1
#
_entry.id   AF-A0A3B4CMG7-F1
#
_cell.length_a   1.000
_cell.length_b   1.000
_cell.length_c   1.000
_cell.angle_alpha   90.00
_cell.angle_beta   90.00
_cell.angle_gamma   90.00
#
_symmetry.space_group_name_H-M   'P 1'
#
loop_
_entity.id
_entity.type
_entity.pdbx_description
1 polymer ?
#
loop_
_entity_poly.entity_id
_entity_poly.type
_entity_poly.pdbx_seq_one_letter_code
_entity_poly.pdbx_strand_id
1 'polypeptide(L)' 'MGLKGSKLPEARVLLLGLDGAGKSTLLYKLKYNERFQTVPTVGFNVEMFDAKSDSR' A
#
# COMPACT_ATOMS: atom_id res chain seq x y z
N MET A 1 29.33 -10.97 17.00
CA MET A 1 28.83 -9.79 16.27
C MET A 1 28.19 -10.23 14.97
N GLY A 2 26.92 -9.90 14.74
CA GLY A 2 26.28 -10.05 13.41
C GLY A 2 24.94 -10.78 13.40
N LEU A 3 23.88 -10.19 13.98
CA LEU A 3 22.51 -10.51 13.55
C LEU A 3 22.27 -9.76 12.23
N LYS A 4 22.60 -10.39 11.10
CA LYS A 4 22.19 -9.90 9.77
C LYS A 4 20.66 -10.01 9.70
N GLY A 5 20.00 -8.87 9.66
CA GLY A 5 18.55 -8.76 9.55
C GLY A 5 18.00 -9.53 8.36
N SER A 6 17.02 -10.39 8.63
CA SER A 6 16.19 -10.96 7.58
C SER A 6 15.38 -9.83 6.92
N LYS A 7 15.49 -9.70 5.59
CA LYS A 7 14.48 -8.95 4.82
C LYS A 7 13.12 -9.56 5.16
N LEU A 8 12.13 -8.70 5.42
CA LEU A 8 10.76 -9.17 5.55
C LEU A 8 10.35 -9.87 4.24
N PRO A 9 9.59 -10.97 4.29
CA PRO A 9 9.11 -11.63 3.09
C PRO A 9 8.18 -10.69 2.30
N GLU A 10 8.24 -10.77 0.98
CA GLU A 10 7.30 -10.06 0.11
C GLU A 10 5.87 -10.52 0.39
N ALA A 11 4.97 -9.57 0.62
CA ALA A 11 3.55 -9.83 0.86
C ALA A 11 2.72 -9.38 -0.33
N ARG A 12 1.72 -10.20 -0.70
CA ARG A 12 0.69 -9.85 -1.69
C ARG A 12 -0.63 -9.69 -0.95
N VAL A 13 -1.19 -8.49 -0.98
CA VAL A 13 -2.42 -8.14 -0.26
C VAL A 13 -3.51 -7.79 -1.26
N LEU A 14 -4.71 -8.34 -1.06
CA LEU A 14 -5.90 -8.02 -1.84
C LEU A 14 -6.85 -7.15 -1.01
N LEU A 15 -7.11 -5.93 -1.46
CA LEU A 15 -8.09 -5.04 -0.83
C LEU A 15 -9.46 -5.26 -1.47
N LEU A 16 -10.43 -5.76 -0.68
CA LEU A 16 -11.82 -5.97 -1.08
C LEU A 16 -12.76 -4.98 -0.39
N GLY A 17 -13.92 -4.74 -0.99
CA GLY A 17 -14.95 -3.86 -0.44
C GLY A 17 -15.89 -3.32 -1.51
N LEU A 18 -17.02 -2.74 -1.06
CA LEU A 18 -18.04 -2.14 -1.92
C LEU A 18 -17.48 -1.02 -2.81
N ASP A 19 -18.23 -0.65 -3.84
CA ASP A 19 -17.92 0.55 -4.62
C ASP A 19 -17.88 1.79 -3.69
N GLY A 20 -16.94 2.70 -3.96
CA GLY A 20 -16.76 3.90 -3.13
C GLY A 20 -16.19 3.66 -1.71
N ALA A 21 -15.89 2.43 -1.28
CA ALA A 21 -15.37 2.14 0.06
C ALA A 21 -13.97 2.74 0.39
N GLY A 22 -13.36 3.48 -0.53
CA GLY A 22 -12.07 4.16 -0.30
C GLY A 22 -10.83 3.28 -0.45
N LYS A 23 -10.93 2.11 -1.07
CA LYS A 23 -9.82 1.15 -1.26
C LYS A 23 -8.61 1.80 -1.93
N SER A 24 -8.83 2.51 -3.03
CA SER A 24 -7.76 3.23 -3.74
C SER A 24 -7.19 4.33 -2.85
N THR A 25 -8.03 5.15 -2.22
CA THR A 25 -7.57 6.21 -1.29
C THR A 25 -6.66 5.67 -0.18
N LEU A 26 -6.99 4.52 0.40
CA LEU A 26 -6.13 3.85 1.39
C LEU A 26 -4.81 3.40 0.78
N LEU A 27 -4.85 2.73 -0.38
CA LEU A 27 -3.66 2.24 -1.08
C LEU A 27 -2.68 3.39 -1.41
N TYR A 28 -3.18 4.49 -1.94
CA TYR A 28 -2.37 5.68 -2.25
C TYR A 28 -1.82 6.33 -0.98
N LYS A 29 -2.61 6.42 0.10
CA LYS A 29 -2.14 6.92 1.38
C LYS A 29 -1.00 6.07 1.94
N LEU A 30 -1.09 4.74 1.85
CA LEU A 30 -0.03 3.84 2.32
C LEU A 30 1.25 3.96 1.50
N LYS A 31 1.14 4.16 0.19
CA LYS A 31 2.28 4.26 -0.71
C LYS A 31 3.03 5.59 -0.62
N TYR A 32 2.32 6.69 -0.47
CA TYR A 32 2.88 8.04 -0.59
C TYR A 32 2.88 8.83 0.73
N ASN A 33 2.26 8.31 1.79
CA ASN A 33 2.08 8.98 3.07
C ASN A 33 1.44 10.40 2.98
N GLU A 34 0.60 10.62 1.96
CA GLU A 34 -0.10 11.88 1.72
C GLU A 34 -1.61 11.65 1.49
N ARG A 35 -2.41 12.71 1.63
CA ARG A 35 -3.85 12.66 1.33
C ARG A 35 -4.08 12.91 -0.16
N PHE A 36 -4.63 11.92 -0.86
CA PHE A 36 -5.01 12.05 -2.27
C PHE A 36 -6.52 12.10 -2.45
N GLN A 37 -6.98 12.98 -3.33
CA GLN A 37 -8.30 12.86 -3.93
C GLN A 37 -8.20 11.87 -5.09
N THR A 38 -8.87 10.73 -4.95
CA THR A 38 -8.88 9.68 -5.97
C THR A 38 -10.17 9.71 -6.77
N VAL A 39 -10.10 9.36 -8.04
CA VAL A 39 -11.26 9.11 -8.91
C VAL A 39 -11.67 7.62 -8.78
N PRO A 40 -12.97 7.27 -8.90
CA PRO A 40 -13.38 5.87 -8.98
C PRO A 40 -12.55 5.10 -10.00
N THR A 41 -12.08 3.93 -9.59
CA THR A 41 -11.22 3.11 -10.44
C THR A 41 -12.09 2.24 -11.35
N VAL A 42 -11.87 2.31 -12.66
CA VAL A 42 -12.50 1.38 -13.60
C VAL A 42 -11.69 0.09 -13.58
N GLY A 43 -12.26 -1.00 -13.07
CA GLY A 43 -11.56 -2.30 -12.97
C GLY A 43 -10.75 -2.48 -11.69
N PHE A 44 -9.48 -2.91 -11.81
CA PHE A 44 -8.60 -3.31 -10.71
C PHE A 44 -7.25 -2.56 -10.78
N ASN A 45 -6.65 -2.23 -9.63
CA ASN A 45 -5.35 -1.53 -9.53
C ASN A 45 -4.32 -2.37 -8.76
N VAL A 46 -3.05 -2.35 -9.19
CA VAL A 46 -1.93 -3.03 -8.52
C VAL A 46 -0.84 -2.02 -8.18
N GLU A 47 -0.44 -1.97 -6.91
CA GLU A 47 0.64 -1.11 -6.46
C GLU A 47 1.64 -1.90 -5.60
N MET A 48 2.92 -1.62 -5.82
CA MET A 48 4.01 -2.07 -4.94
C MET A 48 4.56 -0.88 -4.16
N PHE A 49 4.80 -1.06 -2.86
CA PHE A 49 5.46 -0.10 -1.97
C PHE A 49 6.21 -0.83 -0.85
N ASP A 50 7.29 -0.22 -0.35
CA ASP A 50 8.03 -0.75 0.79
C ASP A 50 7.38 -0.27 2.10
N ALA A 51 6.81 -1.19 2.86
CA ALA A 51 6.16 -0.88 4.13
C ALA A 51 7.14 -0.44 5.23
N LYS A 52 8.45 -0.65 5.06
CA LYS A 52 9.49 -0.39 6.06
C LYS A 52 10.27 0.91 5.86
N SER A 53 10.02 1.64 4.76
CA SER A 53 10.90 2.73 4.35
C SER A 53 10.55 4.11 4.94
N ASP A 54 9.51 4.25 5.76
CA ASP A 54 9.24 5.53 6.44
C ASP A 54 10.01 5.62 7.75
N SER A 55 11.32 5.82 7.63
CA SER A 55 12.17 6.33 8.70
C SER A 55 12.08 7.85 8.71
N ARG A 56 11.04 8.38 9.35
CA ARG A 56 10.97 9.75 9.86
C ARG A 56 10.70 9.70 11.36
#